data_AF-A0ABD5W3A1-F1
#
_entry.id   AF-A0ABD5W3A1-F1
#
_cell.length_a   1.000
_cell.length_b   1.000
_cell.length_c   1.000
_cell.angle_alpha   90.00
_cell.angle_beta   90.00
_cell.angle_gamma   90.00
#
_symmetry.space_group_name_H-M   'P 1'
#
loop_
_entity.id
_entity.type
_entity.pdbx_description
1 polymer ?
#
loop_
_entity_poly.entity_id
_entity_poly.type
_entity_poly.pdbx_seq_one_letter_code
_entity_poly.pdbx_strand_id
1 'polypeptide(L)'
;MPHGTNVIRIHDDGRPTRIAVKDFVDEVAITDRDLPELAAVFPYSLRDDDRYKHHILQQAPPESFCHRIVGTLFVGVFRYLADLLARHHDYPEERFWGQIRTAIDNYQARFPDLKPRFELFDLYRPRFKKYCLNRNRMVRHGYEDTSSRPDVPSHGTVSNPLSERPQE
;
A
#
# COMPACT_ATOMS: atom_id res chain seq x y z
N MET A 1 -6.86 -3.44 0.62
CA MET A 1 -5.83 -2.74 -0.19
C MET A 1 -6.38 -1.42 -0.70
N PRO A 2 -5.61 -0.32 -0.66
CA PRO A 2 -6.09 1.00 -1.06
C PRO A 2 -5.95 1.22 -2.58
N HIS A 3 -6.72 0.48 -3.38
CA HIS A 3 -6.86 0.79 -4.81
C HIS A 3 -7.96 1.84 -5.04
N GLY A 4 -7.95 2.47 -6.22
CA GLY A 4 -8.81 3.63 -6.51
C GLY A 4 -10.31 3.39 -6.27
N THR A 5 -10.80 2.16 -6.45
CA THR A 5 -12.21 1.83 -6.21
C THR A 5 -12.57 1.61 -4.73
N ASN A 6 -11.61 1.54 -3.80
CA ASN A 6 -11.85 1.33 -2.36
C ASN A 6 -11.68 2.59 -1.50
N VAL A 7 -11.36 3.72 -2.13
CA VAL A 7 -11.21 5.01 -1.47
C VAL A 7 -12.13 6.03 -2.12
N ILE A 8 -13.00 6.64 -1.32
CA ILE A 8 -13.86 7.74 -1.74
C ILE A 8 -13.24 9.03 -1.21
N ARG A 9 -12.86 9.93 -2.13
CA ARG A 9 -12.40 11.28 -1.77
C ARG A 9 -13.61 12.15 -1.46
N ILE A 10 -13.64 12.70 -0.24
CA ILE A 10 -14.64 13.69 0.15
C ILE A 10 -13.99 15.07 0.07
N HIS A 11 -14.70 16.03 -0.52
CA HIS A 11 -14.20 17.37 -0.74
C HIS A 11 -15.22 18.43 -0.34
N ASP A 12 -14.71 19.63 -0.09
CA ASP A 12 -15.48 20.85 0.03
C ASP A 12 -15.00 21.81 -1.07
N ASP A 13 -15.89 22.21 -1.97
CA ASP A 13 -15.58 23.03 -3.15
C ASP A 13 -14.31 22.59 -3.93
N GLY A 14 -14.28 21.31 -4.33
CA GLY A 14 -13.14 20.71 -5.02
C GLY A 14 -11.89 20.47 -4.16
N ARG A 15 -11.83 20.93 -2.91
CA ARG A 15 -10.67 20.72 -2.00
C ARG A 15 -10.83 19.43 -1.19
N PRO A 16 -9.90 18.46 -1.27
CA PRO A 16 -10.00 17.22 -0.48
C PRO A 16 -9.98 17.54 1.03
N THR A 17 -10.93 16.99 1.78
CA THR A 17 -11.01 17.19 3.24
C THR A 17 -10.78 15.91 4.02
N ARG A 18 -11.27 14.78 3.50
CA ARG A 18 -11.13 13.45 4.13
C ARG A 18 -11.33 12.36 3.10
N ILE A 19 -11.05 11.12 3.52
CA ILE A 19 -11.35 9.92 2.74
C ILE A 19 -12.35 9.04 3.49
N ALA A 20 -13.18 8.34 2.75
CA ALA A 20 -13.90 7.18 3.26
C ALA A 20 -13.31 5.92 2.62
N VAL A 21 -13.07 4.89 3.44
CA VAL A 21 -12.52 3.61 3.00
C VAL A 21 -13.62 2.57 3.10
N LYS A 22 -13.75 1.74 2.06
CA LYS A 22 -14.71 0.65 2.01
C LYS A 22 -14.02 -0.68 1.75
N ASP A 23 -14.82 -1.75 1.78
CA ASP A 23 -14.42 -3.09 1.37
C ASP A 23 -13.30 -3.64 2.27
N PHE A 24 -13.65 -3.93 3.54
CA PHE A 24 -12.68 -4.37 4.54
C PHE A 24 -12.53 -5.89 4.61
N VAL A 25 -13.62 -6.64 4.35
CA VAL A 25 -13.72 -8.08 4.61
C VAL A 25 -12.64 -8.86 3.86
N ASP A 26 -12.41 -8.55 2.58
CA ASP A 26 -11.46 -9.29 1.74
C ASP A 26 -10.07 -8.63 1.64
N GLU A 27 -9.90 -7.46 2.25
CA GLU A 27 -8.85 -6.51 1.85
C GLU A 27 -7.96 -6.06 3.02
N VAL A 28 -8.38 -6.33 4.24
CA VAL A 28 -7.61 -6.10 5.47
C VAL A 28 -6.67 -7.27 5.72
N ALA A 29 -5.46 -6.95 6.14
CA ALA A 29 -4.49 -7.91 6.66
C ALA A 29 -3.78 -7.29 7.85
N ILE A 30 -3.19 -8.14 8.68
CA ILE A 30 -2.34 -7.73 9.80
C ILE A 30 -0.90 -8.20 9.57
N THR A 31 0.04 -7.58 10.27
CA THR A 31 1.44 -7.99 10.20
C THR A 31 1.66 -9.36 10.84
N ASP A 32 2.62 -10.13 10.32
CA ASP A 32 3.13 -11.37 10.93
C ASP A 32 4.03 -11.11 12.15
N ARG A 33 4.28 -9.84 12.49
CA ARG A 33 5.09 -9.42 13.64
C ARG A 33 4.23 -9.28 14.88
N ASP A 34 4.76 -9.74 16.02
CA ASP A 34 4.12 -9.48 17.30
C ASP A 34 4.39 -8.03 17.73
N LEU A 35 3.38 -7.19 17.56
CA LEU A 35 3.41 -5.79 17.94
C LEU A 35 2.52 -5.58 19.18
N PRO A 36 3.00 -4.88 20.23
CA PRO A 36 2.19 -4.57 21.41
C PRO A 36 0.84 -3.92 21.08
N GLU A 37 0.82 -3.05 20.07
CA GLU A 37 -0.37 -2.35 19.59
C GLU A 37 -1.39 -3.32 18.95
N LEU A 38 -0.91 -4.38 18.31
CA LEU A 38 -1.74 -5.43 17.75
C LEU A 38 -2.29 -6.34 18.87
N ALA A 39 -1.46 -6.69 19.85
CA ALA A 39 -1.86 -7.48 21.01
C ALA A 39 -2.90 -6.75 21.88
N ALA A 40 -2.83 -5.43 21.97
CA ALA A 40 -3.79 -4.62 22.73
C ALA A 40 -5.20 -4.59 22.11
N VAL A 41 -5.30 -4.75 20.78
CA VAL A 41 -6.57 -4.63 20.04
C VAL A 41 -7.22 -5.99 19.76
N PHE A 42 -6.41 -7.03 19.52
CA PHE A 42 -6.92 -8.37 19.28
C PHE A 42 -6.89 -9.19 20.58
N PRO A 43 -8.06 -9.57 21.14
CA PRO A 43 -8.14 -10.49 22.26
C PRO A 43 -7.28 -11.74 21.99
N TYR A 44 -6.57 -12.24 23.00
CA TYR A 44 -5.79 -13.49 22.87
C TYR A 44 -6.66 -14.65 22.37
N SER A 45 -7.94 -14.68 22.75
CA SER A 45 -8.91 -15.67 22.27
C SER A 45 -9.10 -15.65 20.76
N LEU A 46 -8.93 -14.50 20.08
CA LEU A 46 -8.97 -14.38 18.63
C LEU A 46 -7.70 -14.91 17.97
N ARG A 47 -6.54 -14.94 18.65
CA ARG A 47 -5.30 -15.55 18.12
C ARG A 47 -5.35 -17.08 18.13
N ASP A 48 -6.06 -17.65 19.09
CA ASP A 48 -6.31 -19.10 19.20
C ASP A 48 -7.55 -19.57 18.43
N ASP A 49 -8.38 -18.62 17.97
CA ASP A 49 -9.61 -18.85 17.21
C ASP A 49 -9.31 -19.40 15.81
N ASP A 50 -10.13 -20.35 15.41
CA ASP A 50 -10.06 -21.00 14.11
C ASP A 50 -10.15 -20.00 12.95
N ARG A 51 -10.80 -18.85 13.07
CA ARG A 51 -10.82 -17.79 12.03
C ARG A 51 -9.44 -17.16 11.78
N TYR A 52 -8.59 -17.13 12.81
CA TYR A 52 -7.20 -16.69 12.71
C TYR A 52 -6.32 -17.78 12.11
N LYS A 53 -6.62 -19.06 12.43
CA LYS A 53 -5.97 -20.25 11.86
C LYS A 53 -6.43 -20.60 10.42
N HIS A 54 -7.66 -20.24 10.05
CA HIS A 54 -8.29 -20.47 8.75
C HIS A 54 -8.05 -19.33 7.75
N HIS A 55 -7.12 -18.42 8.06
CA HIS A 55 -6.68 -17.35 7.17
C HIS A 55 -7.78 -16.35 6.74
N ILE A 56 -8.87 -16.20 7.51
CA ILE A 56 -9.88 -15.16 7.23
C ILE A 56 -9.22 -13.78 7.36
N LEU A 57 -8.43 -13.58 8.42
CA LEU A 57 -7.57 -12.40 8.55
C LEU A 57 -6.15 -12.76 8.13
N GLN A 58 -5.75 -12.34 6.92
CA GLN A 58 -4.43 -12.65 6.41
C GLN A 58 -3.34 -12.00 7.25
N GLN A 59 -2.26 -12.76 7.49
CA GLN A 59 -1.02 -12.26 8.04
C GLN A 59 0.01 -12.11 6.92
N ALA A 60 0.77 -11.01 6.94
CA ALA A 60 1.80 -10.77 5.94
C ALA A 60 3.03 -10.10 6.56
N PRO A 61 4.22 -10.28 5.97
CA PRO A 61 5.42 -9.60 6.45
C PRO A 61 5.32 -8.08 6.20
N PRO A 62 6.03 -7.25 6.99
CA PRO A 62 6.06 -5.79 6.83
C PRO A 62 6.31 -5.32 5.40
N GLU A 63 7.22 -5.97 4.67
CA GLU A 63 7.48 -5.66 3.25
C GLU A 63 6.24 -5.79 2.36
N SER A 64 5.34 -6.74 2.64
CA SER A 64 4.09 -6.89 1.90
C SER A 64 3.16 -5.70 2.12
N PHE A 65 3.13 -5.11 3.31
CA PHE A 65 2.36 -3.89 3.58
C PHE A 65 2.91 -2.67 2.85
N CYS A 66 4.23 -2.50 2.85
CA CYS A 66 4.89 -1.47 2.04
C CYS A 66 4.56 -1.68 0.55
N HIS A 67 4.61 -2.93 0.08
CA HIS A 67 4.23 -3.27 -1.28
C HIS A 67 2.77 -2.95 -1.57
N ARG A 68 1.83 -3.17 -0.66
CA ARG A 68 0.42 -2.79 -0.88
C ARG A 68 0.31 -1.29 -1.19
N ILE A 69 1.02 -0.43 -0.47
CA ILE A 69 1.04 1.01 -0.76
C ILE A 69 1.71 1.28 -2.12
N VAL A 70 2.92 0.76 -2.34
CA VAL A 70 3.67 1.02 -3.58
C VAL A 70 2.98 0.44 -4.81
N GLY A 71 2.59 -0.82 -4.76
CA GLY A 71 1.96 -1.56 -5.83
C GLY A 71 0.57 -1.06 -6.19
N THR A 72 -0.30 -0.80 -5.21
CA THR A 72 -1.69 -0.39 -5.53
C THR A 72 -1.83 1.12 -5.67
N LEU A 73 -1.25 1.90 -4.76
CA LEU A 73 -1.40 3.34 -4.79
C LEU A 73 -0.38 3.99 -5.71
N PHE A 74 0.92 3.72 -5.53
CA PHE A 74 1.95 4.41 -6.34
C PHE A 74 1.92 3.94 -7.80
N VAL A 75 2.04 2.63 -8.04
CA VAL A 75 2.09 2.07 -9.39
C VAL A 75 0.71 1.98 -10.04
N GLY A 76 -0.32 1.66 -9.26
CA GLY A 76 -1.67 1.41 -9.75
C GLY A 76 -2.52 2.67 -9.96
N VAL A 77 -2.23 3.76 -9.26
CA VAL A 77 -3.01 5.02 -9.34
C VAL A 77 -2.10 6.20 -9.67
N PHE A 78 -1.14 6.50 -8.80
CA PHE A 78 -0.36 7.73 -8.88
C PHE A 78 0.57 7.82 -10.07
N ARG A 79 1.11 6.70 -10.57
CA ARG A 79 1.90 6.68 -11.81
C ARG A 79 1.12 7.26 -13.00
N TYR A 80 -0.18 6.97 -13.10
CA TYR A 80 -1.02 7.51 -14.17
C TYR A 80 -1.36 8.98 -13.91
N LEU A 81 -1.59 9.36 -12.66
CA LEU A 81 -1.86 10.75 -12.29
C LEU A 81 -0.63 11.65 -12.52
N ALA A 82 0.55 11.20 -12.12
CA ALA A 82 1.82 11.92 -12.32
C ALA A 82 2.08 12.16 -13.81
N ASP A 83 1.94 11.12 -14.64
CA ASP A 83 2.07 11.22 -16.09
C ASP A 83 1.04 12.19 -16.72
N LEU A 84 -0.22 12.15 -16.29
CA LEU A 84 -1.24 13.10 -16.76
C LEU A 84 -0.92 14.55 -16.38
N LEU A 85 -0.49 14.78 -15.14
CA LEU A 85 -0.10 16.10 -14.64
C LEU A 85 1.13 16.64 -15.39
N ALA A 86 2.12 15.80 -15.64
CA ALA A 86 3.31 16.18 -16.41
C ALA A 86 2.96 16.55 -17.85
N ARG A 87 2.12 15.75 -18.53
CA ARG A 87 1.78 15.96 -19.94
C ARG A 87 0.81 17.12 -20.19
N HIS A 88 -0.08 17.41 -19.26
CA HIS A 88 -1.19 18.34 -19.49
C HIS A 88 -1.22 19.58 -18.58
N HIS A 89 -0.39 19.62 -17.54
CA HIS A 89 -0.45 20.66 -16.51
C HIS A 89 0.92 21.23 -16.09
N ASP A 90 1.98 20.97 -16.87
CA ASP A 90 3.36 21.44 -16.59
C ASP A 90 3.79 21.14 -15.14
N TYR A 91 3.47 19.93 -14.68
CA TYR A 91 3.70 19.50 -13.31
C TYR A 91 4.58 18.24 -13.33
N PRO A 92 5.91 18.40 -13.22
CA PRO A 92 6.87 17.30 -13.40
C PRO A 92 6.69 16.16 -12.39
N GLU A 93 7.07 14.95 -12.79
CA GLU A 93 6.99 13.76 -11.95
C GLU A 93 7.84 13.91 -10.68
N GLU A 94 9.03 14.52 -10.76
CA GLU A 94 9.90 14.75 -9.60
C GLU A 94 9.19 15.58 -8.54
N ARG A 95 8.47 16.63 -8.97
CA ARG A 95 7.68 17.47 -8.08
C ARG A 95 6.52 16.69 -7.47
N PHE A 96 5.84 15.84 -8.26
CA PHE A 96 4.74 15.01 -7.78
C PHE A 96 5.18 14.03 -6.69
N TRP A 97 6.25 13.26 -6.95
CA TRP A 97 6.77 12.30 -5.98
C TRP A 97 7.43 12.99 -4.79
N GLY A 98 8.03 14.16 -4.98
CA GLY A 98 8.52 15.02 -3.91
C GLY A 98 7.42 15.39 -2.92
N GLN A 99 6.24 15.80 -3.39
CA GLN A 99 5.10 16.10 -2.50
C GLN A 99 4.64 14.88 -1.69
N ILE A 100 4.64 13.69 -2.29
CA ILE A 100 4.30 12.45 -1.58
C ILE A 100 5.33 12.17 -0.49
N ARG A 101 6.62 12.30 -0.81
CA ARG A 101 7.70 12.15 0.16
C ARG A 101 7.54 13.13 1.32
N THR A 102 7.35 14.41 1.04
CA THR A 102 7.12 15.44 2.06
C THR A 102 5.91 15.12 2.94
N ALA A 103 4.81 14.61 2.38
CA ALA A 103 3.64 14.22 3.17
C ALA A 103 3.94 13.07 4.15
N ILE A 104 4.73 12.08 3.73
CA ILE A 104 5.18 10.98 4.58
C ILE A 104 6.16 11.49 5.64
N ASP A 105 7.15 12.30 5.25
CA ASP A 105 8.15 12.86 6.16
C ASP A 105 7.46 13.71 7.25
N ASN A 106 6.49 14.55 6.88
CA ASN A 106 5.68 15.34 7.82
C ASN A 106 4.88 14.46 8.78
N TYR A 107 4.32 13.35 8.29
CA TYR A 107 3.64 12.38 9.16
C TYR A 107 4.61 11.73 10.15
N GLN A 108 5.78 11.29 9.69
CA GLN A 108 6.78 10.66 10.57
C GLN A 108 7.31 11.65 11.61
N ALA A 109 7.55 12.90 11.23
CA ALA A 109 7.99 13.95 12.15
C ALA A 109 6.97 14.27 13.25
N ARG A 110 5.67 14.11 12.96
CA ARG A 110 4.59 14.28 13.96
C ARG A 110 4.53 13.14 14.97
N PHE A 111 5.05 11.96 14.65
CA PHE A 111 4.99 10.76 15.50
C PHE A 111 6.38 10.13 15.70
N PRO A 112 7.32 10.84 16.35
CA PRO A 112 8.71 10.38 16.49
C PRO A 112 8.82 9.04 17.24
N ASP A 113 7.91 8.77 18.19
CA ASP A 113 7.88 7.53 18.96
C ASP A 113 7.62 6.28 18.09
N LEU A 114 7.03 6.47 16.90
CA LEU A 114 6.80 5.40 15.93
C LEU A 114 8.00 5.15 15.01
N LYS A 115 9.14 5.79 15.22
CA LYS A 115 10.35 5.59 14.41
C LYS A 115 10.71 4.11 14.21
N PRO A 116 10.72 3.23 15.23
CA PRO A 116 10.97 1.81 15.02
C PRO A 116 9.94 1.13 14.10
N ARG A 117 8.71 1.63 14.04
CA ARG A 117 7.68 1.16 13.12
C ARG A 117 7.94 1.65 11.70
N PHE A 118 8.37 2.89 11.51
CA PHE A 118 8.72 3.39 10.18
C PHE A 118 9.92 2.65 9.58
N GLU A 119 10.90 2.27 10.41
CA GLU A 119 12.04 1.43 9.99
C GLU A 119 11.59 -0.01 9.68
N LEU A 120 10.67 -0.58 10.46
CA LEU A 120 10.11 -1.91 10.19
C LEU A 120 9.27 -1.95 8.90
N PHE A 121 8.49 -0.90 8.65
CA PHE A 121 7.66 -0.71 7.47
C PHE A 121 8.29 0.31 6.52
N ASP A 122 9.51 0.02 6.08
CA ASP A 122 10.31 0.95 5.27
C ASP A 122 9.70 1.18 3.88
N LEU A 123 9.11 2.36 3.69
CA LEU A 123 8.56 2.85 2.42
C LEU A 123 9.63 3.50 1.52
N TYR A 124 10.85 3.71 2.01
CA TYR A 124 11.94 4.34 1.26
C TYR A 124 12.90 3.33 0.62
N ARG A 125 12.66 2.03 0.76
CA ARG A 125 13.42 0.97 0.07
C ARG A 125 13.59 1.31 -1.40
N PRO A 126 14.79 1.13 -1.99
CA PRO A 126 15.07 1.57 -3.36
C PRO A 126 14.25 0.86 -4.41
N ARG A 127 13.86 -0.39 -4.14
CA ARG A 127 13.16 -1.23 -5.11
C ARG A 127 12.12 -2.12 -4.43
N PHE A 128 11.02 -2.34 -5.14
CA PHE A 128 9.95 -3.26 -4.75
C PHE A 128 9.72 -4.32 -5.82
N LYS A 129 9.25 -5.51 -5.43
CA LYS A 129 8.87 -6.56 -6.39
C LYS A 129 7.82 -6.05 -7.37
N LYS A 130 7.98 -6.37 -8.66
CA LYS A 130 7.00 -6.00 -9.68
C LYS A 130 5.94 -7.09 -9.82
N TYR A 131 4.76 -6.89 -9.23
CA TYR A 131 3.62 -7.77 -9.47
C TYR A 131 3.01 -7.54 -10.84
N CYS A 132 2.85 -8.62 -11.58
CA CYS A 132 2.45 -8.60 -12.98
C CYS A 132 0.99 -9.05 -13.11
N LEU A 133 0.04 -8.16 -12.75
CA LEU A 133 -1.40 -8.45 -12.74
C LEU A 133 -1.92 -8.94 -14.09
N ASN A 134 -1.49 -8.34 -15.20
CA ASN A 134 -1.88 -8.80 -16.54
C ASN A 134 -1.30 -10.17 -16.87
N ARG A 135 -0.05 -10.46 -16.47
CA ARG A 135 0.55 -11.79 -16.64
C ARG A 135 -0.22 -12.84 -15.84
N ASN A 136 -0.71 -12.47 -14.65
CA ASN A 136 -1.55 -13.33 -13.84
C ASN A 136 -2.80 -13.77 -14.61
N ARG A 137 -3.53 -12.80 -15.18
CA ARG A 137 -4.77 -13.04 -15.92
C ARG A 137 -4.54 -13.73 -17.26
N MET A 138 -3.53 -13.33 -18.01
CA MET A 138 -3.34 -13.81 -19.39
C MET A 138 -2.63 -15.16 -19.48
N VAL A 139 -1.78 -15.51 -18.52
CA VAL A 139 -0.85 -16.65 -18.65
C VAL A 139 -0.98 -17.68 -17.54
N ARG A 140 -1.39 -17.26 -16.32
CA ARG A 140 -1.35 -18.14 -15.14
C ARG A 140 -2.73 -18.65 -14.73
N HIS A 141 -3.61 -17.74 -14.33
CA HIS A 141 -4.84 -18.08 -13.61
C HIS A 141 -6.14 -17.78 -14.37
N GLY A 142 -6.09 -17.00 -15.46
CA GLY A 142 -7.31 -16.69 -16.21
C GLY A 142 -8.35 -15.91 -15.40
N TYR A 143 -9.62 -16.27 -15.61
CA TYR A 143 -10.79 -15.68 -14.97
C TYR A 143 -11.64 -16.73 -14.22
N GLU A 144 -11.05 -17.87 -13.89
CA GLU A 144 -11.74 -18.91 -13.12
C GLU A 144 -11.97 -18.47 -11.68
N ASP A 145 -13.09 -18.91 -11.09
CA ASP A 145 -13.39 -18.69 -9.69
C ASP A 145 -12.53 -19.61 -8.82
N THR A 146 -11.83 -19.03 -7.86
CA THR A 146 -11.00 -19.76 -6.91
C THR A 146 -11.50 -19.56 -5.49
N SER A 147 -11.47 -20.61 -4.68
CA SER A 147 -11.82 -20.54 -3.26
C SER A 147 -10.76 -19.83 -2.40
N SER A 148 -9.58 -19.60 -2.97
CA SER A 148 -8.46 -18.89 -2.34
C SER A 148 -7.95 -17.77 -3.23
N ARG A 149 -7.30 -16.78 -2.62
CA ARG A 149 -6.69 -15.66 -3.34
C ARG A 149 -5.49 -16.17 -4.15
N PRO A 150 -5.47 -16.01 -5.49
CA PRO A 150 -4.39 -16.52 -6.32
C PRO A 150 -3.08 -15.77 -6.05
N ASP A 151 -1.96 -16.49 -6.07
CA ASP A 151 -0.65 -15.86 -6.00
C ASP A 151 -0.40 -15.03 -7.26
N VAL A 152 0.13 -13.81 -7.08
CA VAL A 152 0.39 -12.91 -8.20
C VAL A 152 1.84 -13.05 -8.63
N PRO A 153 2.11 -13.49 -9.87
CA PRO A 153 3.47 -13.66 -10.35
C PRO A 153 4.22 -12.33 -10.30
N SER A 154 5.42 -12.38 -9.75
CA SER A 154 6.37 -11.27 -9.79
C SER A 154 7.38 -11.46 -10.92
N HIS A 155 7.86 -10.37 -11.50
CA HIS A 155 8.95 -10.42 -12.48
C HIS A 155 9.82 -9.17 -12.38
N GLY A 156 11.01 -9.34 -11.78
CA GLY A 156 11.93 -8.24 -11.51
C GLY A 156 11.40 -7.27 -10.44
N THR A 157 11.91 -6.05 -10.48
CA THR A 157 11.60 -5.00 -9.51
C THR A 157 11.32 -3.67 -10.17
N VAL A 158 10.54 -2.82 -9.51
CA VAL A 158 10.35 -1.41 -9.86
C VAL A 158 11.19 -0.53 -8.95
N SER A 159 11.76 0.54 -9.50
CA SER A 159 12.41 1.59 -8.71
C SER A 159 11.35 2.33 -7.90
N ASN A 160 11.70 2.70 -6.67
CA ASN A 160 10.82 3.48 -5.80
C ASN A 160 11.12 4.97 -5.96
N PRO A 161 10.16 5.80 -6.42
CA PRO A 161 10.40 7.24 -6.56
C PRO A 161 10.65 7.95 -5.21
N LEU A 162 10.38 7.29 -4.08
CA LEU A 162 10.67 7.82 -2.75
C LEU A 162 12.06 7.45 -2.23
N SER A 163 12.89 6.70 -2.97
CA SER A 163 14.18 6.25 -2.43
C SER A 163 15.20 7.37 -2.32
N GLU A 164 15.19 8.30 -3.27
CA GLU A 164 16.13 9.43 -3.31
C GLU A 164 15.45 10.68 -2.76
N ARG A 165 16.19 11.46 -1.96
CA ARG A 165 15.70 12.78 -1.54
C ARG A 165 15.76 13.69 -2.76
N PRO A 166 14.68 14.42 -3.09
CA PRO A 166 14.77 15.47 -4.10
C PRO A 166 15.94 16.39 -3.77
N GLN A 167 16.74 16.75 -4.77
CA GLN A 167 17.71 17.82 -4.62
C GLN A 167 16.93 19.13 -4.40
N GLU A 168 17.34 19.91 -3.39
CA GLU A 168 16.75 21.23 -3.08
C GLU A 168 16.95 22.23 -4.22
#